data_AF-A0A7S2IRG7-F1
#
_entry.id   AF-A0A7S2IRG7-F1
#
_cell.length_a   1.000
_cell.length_b   1.000
_cell.length_c   1.000
_cell.angle_alpha   90.00
_cell.angle_beta   90.00
_cell.angle_gamma   90.00
#
_symmetry.space_group_name_H-M   'P 1'
#
loop_
_entity.id
_entity.type
_entity.pdbx_description
1 polymer ?
#
loop_
_entity_poly.entity_id
_entity_poly.type
_entity_poly.pdbx_seq_one_letter_code
_entity_poly.pdbx_strand_id
1 'polypeptide(L)'
;SSSAEAARNVAGAEGEARDKDKAAENEELSEALQLSESDAVQAEQEDLQRALVLSKEEAFAAQVGVPLRLTKHSREIVDTLLASAELQQCRQWVAAAGCELQPAFAGGALLLQPVTEETYVELGLQLTCHHVVIPVCHVGLLKTALQALPCRKRPQIRWDHRA
;
A
#
# COMPACT_ATOMS: atom_id res chain seq x y z
N SER A 1 30.56 82.27 -12.76
CA SER A 1 30.81 80.95 -12.14
C SER A 1 29.49 80.24 -11.90
N SER A 2 28.95 79.44 -12.84
CA SER A 2 27.67 78.69 -12.61
C SER A 2 27.30 77.66 -13.72
N SER A 3 28.24 76.94 -14.35
CA SER A 3 27.86 75.97 -15.42
C SER A 3 28.61 74.64 -15.43
N ALA A 4 29.38 74.29 -14.38
CA ALA A 4 30.12 73.02 -14.34
C ALA A 4 29.51 71.95 -13.40
N GLU A 5 28.51 72.28 -12.57
CA GLU A 5 27.98 71.36 -11.55
C GLU A 5 26.74 70.55 -11.96
N ALA A 6 26.09 70.87 -13.10
CA ALA A 6 24.83 70.21 -13.48
C ALA A 6 25.01 68.87 -14.23
N ALA A 7 26.17 68.61 -14.82
CA ALA A 7 26.38 67.45 -15.70
C ALA A 7 26.86 66.17 -14.98
N ARG A 8 27.22 66.25 -13.68
CA ARG A 8 27.68 65.08 -12.91
C ARG A 8 26.57 64.28 -12.23
N ASN A 9 25.34 64.79 -12.17
CA ASN A 9 24.25 64.18 -11.39
C ASN A 9 23.32 63.24 -12.18
N VAL A 10 23.41 63.18 -13.51
CA VAL A 10 22.52 62.32 -14.33
C VAL A 10 23.08 60.91 -14.52
N ALA A 11 24.40 60.77 -14.64
CA ALA A 11 25.06 59.46 -14.80
C ALA A 11 25.05 58.59 -13.53
N GLY A 12 24.84 59.18 -12.35
CA GLY A 12 24.73 58.44 -11.08
C GLY A 12 23.38 57.75 -10.89
N ALA A 13 22.29 58.39 -11.33
CA ALA A 13 20.93 57.89 -11.13
C ALA A 13 20.57 56.69 -12.02
N GLU A 14 21.09 56.64 -13.25
CA GLU A 14 20.85 55.53 -14.19
C GLU A 14 21.64 54.26 -13.82
N GLY A 15 22.79 54.41 -13.16
CA GLY A 15 23.54 53.28 -12.59
C GLY A 15 22.82 52.68 -11.38
N GLU A 16 22.32 53.51 -10.47
CA GLU A 16 21.60 53.05 -9.28
C GLU A 16 20.25 52.39 -9.59
N ALA A 17 19.51 52.85 -10.61
CA ALA A 17 18.25 52.21 -11.01
C ALA A 17 18.49 50.82 -11.62
N ARG A 18 19.52 50.67 -12.46
CA ARG A 18 19.86 49.42 -13.13
C ARG A 18 20.49 48.38 -12.19
N ASP A 19 21.20 48.81 -11.15
CA ASP A 19 21.69 47.91 -10.09
C ASP A 19 20.56 47.47 -9.13
N LYS A 20 19.53 48.30 -8.91
CA LYS A 20 18.35 47.93 -8.11
C LYS A 20 17.47 46.89 -8.80
N ASP A 21 17.22 47.03 -10.11
CA ASP A 21 16.45 46.03 -10.88
C ASP A 21 17.16 44.67 -10.91
N LYS A 22 18.49 44.64 -11.07
CA LYS A 22 19.27 43.39 -11.01
C LYS A 22 19.29 42.75 -9.64
N ALA A 23 19.29 43.56 -8.57
CA ALA A 23 19.22 43.04 -7.21
C ALA A 23 17.87 42.37 -6.93
N ALA A 24 16.77 42.98 -7.39
CA ALA A 24 15.42 42.43 -7.27
C ALA A 24 15.24 41.13 -8.08
N GLU A 25 15.69 41.10 -9.35
CA GLU A 25 15.65 39.89 -10.19
C GLU A 25 16.48 38.73 -9.59
N ASN A 26 17.61 39.02 -8.92
CA ASN A 26 18.44 38.01 -8.28
C ASN A 26 17.82 37.47 -6.98
N GLU A 27 17.07 38.31 -6.25
CA GLU A 27 16.32 37.91 -5.06
C GLU A 27 15.12 37.02 -5.45
N GLU A 28 14.34 37.41 -6.45
CA GLU A 28 13.24 36.60 -7.01
C GLU A 28 13.72 35.26 -7.56
N LEU A 29 14.88 35.23 -8.25
CA LEU A 29 15.48 33.98 -8.74
C LEU A 29 15.93 33.07 -7.58
N SER A 30 16.49 33.65 -6.52
CA SER A 30 16.89 32.90 -5.33
C SER A 30 15.68 32.30 -4.62
N GLU A 31 14.59 33.04 -4.48
CA GLU A 31 13.35 32.56 -3.90
C GLU A 31 12.73 31.43 -4.74
N ALA A 32 12.69 31.58 -6.06
CA ALA A 32 12.18 30.56 -6.97
C ALA A 32 13.00 29.26 -6.91
N LEU A 33 14.33 29.36 -6.80
CA LEU A 33 15.20 28.20 -6.63
C LEU A 33 14.98 27.51 -5.29
N GLN A 34 14.88 28.27 -4.19
CA GLN A 34 14.60 27.71 -2.87
C GLN A 34 13.25 26.99 -2.82
N LEU A 35 12.21 27.57 -3.43
CA LEU A 35 10.90 26.95 -3.52
C LEU A 35 10.95 25.66 -4.37
N SER A 36 11.64 25.70 -5.51
CA SER A 36 11.82 24.52 -6.36
C SER A 36 12.62 23.41 -5.67
N GLU A 37 13.64 23.76 -4.88
CA GLU A 37 14.42 22.80 -4.10
C GLU A 37 13.55 22.18 -2.99
N SER A 38 12.74 22.97 -2.29
CA SER A 38 11.83 22.44 -1.27
C SER A 38 10.77 21.53 -1.87
N ASP A 39 10.20 21.88 -3.01
CA ASP A 39 9.19 21.07 -3.70
C ASP A 39 9.79 19.75 -4.20
N ALA A 40 11.01 19.78 -4.73
CA ALA A 40 11.72 18.58 -5.16
C ALA A 40 12.01 17.63 -3.99
N VAL A 41 12.49 18.17 -2.85
CA VAL A 41 12.73 17.39 -1.63
C VAL A 41 11.42 16.79 -1.11
N GLN A 42 10.32 17.55 -1.13
CA GLN A 42 9.02 17.06 -0.68
C GLN A 42 8.52 15.94 -1.60
N ALA A 43 8.62 16.08 -2.91
CA ALA A 43 8.25 15.04 -3.87
C ALA A 43 9.06 13.75 -3.65
N GLU A 44 10.38 13.85 -3.45
CA GLU A 44 11.22 12.70 -3.13
C GLU A 44 10.81 12.03 -1.81
N GLN A 45 10.48 12.82 -0.78
CA GLN A 45 10.01 12.28 0.50
C GLN A 45 8.68 11.54 0.35
N GLU A 46 7.74 12.09 -0.43
CA GLU A 46 6.44 11.47 -0.71
C GLU A 46 6.64 10.14 -1.46
N ASP A 47 7.52 10.11 -2.46
CA ASP A 47 7.84 8.90 -3.22
C ASP A 47 8.51 7.84 -2.34
N LEU A 48 9.45 8.22 -1.48
CA LEU A 48 10.08 7.30 -0.52
C LEU A 48 9.07 6.73 0.48
N GLN A 49 8.19 7.57 1.02
CA GLN A 49 7.14 7.12 1.93
C GLN A 49 6.20 6.12 1.22
N ARG A 50 5.81 6.42 -0.02
CA ARG A 50 4.98 5.52 -0.83
C ARG A 50 5.66 4.18 -1.09
N ALA A 51 6.93 4.19 -1.47
CA ALA A 51 7.71 2.97 -1.71
C ALA A 51 7.82 2.11 -0.44
N LEU A 52 8.05 2.74 0.72
CA LEU A 52 8.12 2.05 2.02
C LEU A 52 6.81 1.37 2.39
N VAL A 53 5.68 2.07 2.22
CA VAL A 53 4.35 1.50 2.51
C VAL A 53 4.09 0.29 1.60
N LEU A 54 4.34 0.42 0.30
CA LEU A 54 4.13 -0.67 -0.66
C LEU A 54 5.03 -1.89 -0.37
N SER A 55 6.31 -1.66 -0.09
CA SER A 55 7.25 -2.75 0.23
C SER A 55 6.84 -3.53 1.48
N LYS A 56 6.28 -2.84 2.48
CA LYS A 56 5.80 -3.47 3.71
C LYS A 56 4.54 -4.31 3.47
N GLU A 57 3.58 -3.81 2.69
CA GLU A 57 2.37 -4.55 2.34
C GLU A 57 2.65 -5.79 1.50
N GLU A 58 3.57 -5.70 0.54
CA GLU A 58 3.99 -6.83 -0.29
C GLU A 58 4.70 -7.91 0.52
N ALA A 59 5.62 -7.53 1.43
CA ALA A 59 6.27 -8.46 2.33
C ALA A 59 5.26 -9.16 3.25
N PHE A 60 4.28 -8.43 3.76
CA PHE A 60 3.19 -8.98 4.58
C PHE A 60 2.35 -10.00 3.80
N ALA A 61 1.91 -9.63 2.60
CA ALA A 61 1.12 -10.51 1.73
C ALA A 61 1.89 -11.77 1.32
N ALA A 62 3.22 -11.67 1.14
CA ALA A 62 4.07 -12.83 0.86
C ALA A 62 4.18 -13.76 2.07
N GLN A 63 4.29 -13.20 3.29
CA GLN A 63 4.54 -13.98 4.49
C GLN A 63 3.27 -14.60 5.09
N VAL A 64 2.14 -13.89 5.04
CA VAL A 64 0.91 -14.26 5.77
C VAL A 64 -0.22 -14.61 4.81
N GLY A 65 -0.16 -14.10 3.58
CA GLY A 65 -1.28 -14.11 2.65
C GLY A 65 -2.22 -12.94 2.90
N VAL A 66 -3.32 -12.88 2.16
CA VAL A 66 -4.32 -11.83 2.30
C VAL A 66 -5.58 -12.34 2.99
N PRO A 67 -6.03 -11.68 4.06
CA PRO A 67 -7.30 -12.00 4.67
C PRO A 67 -8.45 -11.53 3.79
N LEU A 68 -9.31 -12.49 3.45
CA LEU A 68 -10.53 -12.28 2.69
C LEU A 68 -11.73 -12.65 3.54
N ARG A 69 -12.79 -11.87 3.44
CA ARG A 69 -14.05 -12.14 4.11
C ARG A 69 -15.10 -12.66 3.14
N LEU A 70 -15.68 -13.81 3.45
CA LEU A 70 -16.83 -14.36 2.74
C LEU A 70 -18.13 -13.74 3.29
N THR A 71 -18.99 -13.27 2.39
CA THR A 71 -20.30 -12.70 2.79
C THR A 71 -21.24 -13.71 3.43
N LYS A 72 -21.00 -15.01 3.20
CA LYS A 72 -21.73 -16.12 3.81
C LYS A 72 -20.74 -17.17 4.29
N HIS A 73 -21.06 -17.77 5.43
CA HIS A 73 -20.33 -18.91 5.95
C HIS A 73 -21.34 -20.03 6.24
N SER A 74 -21.01 -21.23 5.77
CA SER A 74 -21.74 -22.46 6.10
C SER A 74 -20.77 -23.62 5.98
N ARG A 75 -21.09 -24.73 6.67
CA ARG A 75 -20.29 -25.95 6.58
C ARG A 75 -20.17 -26.45 5.13
N GLU A 76 -21.25 -26.38 4.36
CA GLU A 76 -21.26 -26.74 2.93
C GLU A 76 -20.28 -25.90 2.09
N ILE A 77 -20.14 -24.60 2.39
CA ILE A 77 -19.16 -23.74 1.71
C ILE A 77 -17.74 -24.20 2.06
N VAL A 78 -17.45 -24.41 3.35
CA VAL A 78 -16.13 -24.85 3.81
C VAL A 78 -15.78 -26.22 3.23
N ASP A 79 -16.69 -27.20 3.32
CA ASP A 79 -16.50 -28.54 2.77
C ASP A 79 -16.26 -28.48 1.25
N THR A 80 -16.95 -27.61 0.54
CA THR A 80 -16.74 -27.39 -0.90
C THR A 80 -15.36 -26.82 -1.19
N LEU A 81 -14.88 -25.85 -0.41
CA LEU A 81 -13.54 -25.28 -0.55
C LEU A 81 -12.45 -26.29 -0.18
N LEU A 82 -12.68 -27.14 0.81
CA LEU A 82 -11.77 -28.21 1.21
C LEU A 82 -11.74 -29.36 0.20
N ALA A 83 -12.83 -29.61 -0.52
CA ALA A 83 -12.91 -30.64 -1.56
C ALA A 83 -12.50 -30.15 -2.97
N SER A 84 -12.41 -28.84 -3.20
CA SER A 84 -12.15 -28.29 -4.54
C SER A 84 -10.76 -28.69 -5.07
N ALA A 85 -10.69 -29.00 -6.37
CA ALA A 85 -9.43 -29.35 -7.01
C ALA A 85 -8.53 -28.11 -7.19
N GLU A 86 -9.15 -26.96 -7.38
CA GLU A 86 -8.52 -25.66 -7.61
C GLU A 86 -7.66 -25.23 -6.42
N LEU A 87 -8.06 -25.61 -5.19
CA LEU A 87 -7.33 -25.27 -3.97
C LEU A 87 -6.44 -26.42 -3.46
N GLN A 88 -6.33 -27.52 -4.22
CA GLN A 88 -5.54 -28.68 -3.83
C GLN A 88 -4.08 -28.32 -3.55
N GLN A 89 -3.48 -27.52 -4.42
CA GLN A 89 -2.09 -27.08 -4.26
C GLN A 89 -1.91 -26.24 -2.99
N CYS A 90 -2.85 -25.36 -2.67
CA CYS A 90 -2.81 -24.57 -1.42
C CYS A 90 -2.85 -25.51 -0.21
N ARG A 91 -3.78 -26.48 -0.20
CA ARG A 91 -3.89 -27.44 0.91
C ARG A 91 -2.64 -28.29 1.10
N GLN A 92 -2.04 -28.75 0.00
CA GLN A 92 -0.78 -29.50 0.04
C GLN A 92 0.35 -28.66 0.60
N TRP A 93 0.42 -27.37 0.26
CA TRP A 93 1.46 -26.48 0.76
C TRP A 93 1.33 -26.24 2.28
N VAL A 94 0.10 -26.00 2.77
CA VAL A 94 -0.15 -25.89 4.22
C VAL A 94 0.24 -27.18 4.95
N ALA A 95 -0.18 -28.34 4.42
CA ALA A 95 0.14 -29.64 5.01
C ALA A 95 1.65 -29.95 4.98
N ALA A 96 2.35 -29.60 3.90
CA ALA A 96 3.80 -29.78 3.78
C ALA A 96 4.59 -28.93 4.80
N ALA A 97 4.02 -27.81 5.22
CA ALA A 97 4.57 -26.98 6.29
C ALA A 97 4.18 -27.46 7.71
N GLY A 98 3.45 -28.57 7.84
CA GLY A 98 2.96 -29.08 9.13
C GLY A 98 1.89 -28.19 9.77
N CYS A 99 1.27 -27.30 9.00
CA CYS A 99 0.23 -26.39 9.48
C CYS A 99 -1.16 -26.98 9.26
N GLU A 100 -2.14 -26.50 10.02
CA GLU A 100 -3.54 -26.88 9.88
C GLU A 100 -4.31 -25.88 9.00
N LEU A 101 -5.31 -26.37 8.27
CA LEU A 101 -6.18 -25.51 7.44
C LEU A 101 -7.21 -24.74 8.28
N GLN A 102 -7.57 -25.24 9.45
CA GLN A 102 -8.51 -24.59 10.37
C GLN A 102 -8.01 -24.75 11.82
N PRO A 103 -6.90 -24.09 12.17
CA PRO A 103 -6.34 -24.21 13.51
C PRO A 103 -7.25 -23.58 14.56
N ALA A 104 -7.18 -24.11 15.78
CA ALA A 104 -8.02 -23.64 16.90
C ALA A 104 -7.80 -22.16 17.25
N PHE A 105 -6.58 -21.63 17.04
CA PHE A 105 -6.24 -20.23 17.33
C PHE A 105 -6.88 -19.22 16.35
N ALA A 106 -7.33 -19.66 15.16
CA ALA A 106 -7.81 -18.76 14.10
C ALA A 106 -9.35 -18.59 14.05
N GLY A 107 -10.06 -18.87 15.15
CA GLY A 107 -11.50 -18.59 15.25
C GLY A 107 -12.38 -19.30 14.22
N GLY A 108 -11.92 -20.46 13.71
CA GLY A 108 -12.60 -21.23 12.66
C GLY A 108 -12.38 -20.73 11.23
N ALA A 109 -11.49 -19.76 11.02
CA ALA A 109 -11.08 -19.30 9.70
C ALA A 109 -10.42 -20.43 8.88
N LEU A 110 -10.47 -20.29 7.55
CA LEU A 110 -9.82 -21.21 6.63
C LEU A 110 -8.47 -20.64 6.17
N LEU A 111 -7.37 -21.29 6.53
CA LEU A 111 -6.01 -20.89 6.18
C LEU A 111 -5.52 -21.74 5.02
N LEU A 112 -5.34 -21.12 3.86
CA LEU A 112 -4.84 -21.72 2.62
C LEU A 112 -3.38 -21.32 2.33
N GLN A 113 -2.69 -20.82 3.36
CA GLN A 113 -1.26 -20.55 3.43
C GLN A 113 -0.74 -21.00 4.80
N PRO A 114 0.51 -21.44 4.94
CA PRO A 114 1.09 -21.73 6.25
C PRO A 114 1.07 -20.49 7.15
N VAL A 115 0.41 -20.60 8.30
CA VAL A 115 0.37 -19.57 9.34
C VAL A 115 0.49 -20.28 10.68
N THR A 116 1.46 -19.84 11.49
CA THR A 116 1.66 -20.36 12.85
C THR A 116 0.93 -19.50 13.87
N GLU A 117 0.72 -20.04 15.07
CA GLU A 117 0.13 -19.28 16.18
C GLU A 117 0.99 -18.07 16.56
N GLU A 118 2.32 -18.22 16.53
CA GLU A 118 3.28 -17.15 16.77
C GLU A 118 3.04 -15.99 15.79
N THR A 119 3.02 -16.27 14.49
CA THR A 119 2.75 -15.27 13.46
C THR A 119 1.34 -14.66 13.61
N TYR A 120 0.33 -15.47 13.95
CA TYR A 120 -1.02 -14.98 14.19
C TYR A 120 -1.07 -13.93 15.33
N VAL A 121 -0.38 -14.22 16.44
CA VAL A 121 -0.32 -13.35 17.61
C VAL A 121 0.54 -12.12 17.36
N GLU A 122 1.71 -12.26 16.76
CA GLU A 122 2.63 -11.16 16.42
C GLU A 122 1.97 -10.10 15.54
N LEU A 123 1.12 -10.55 14.63
CA LEU A 123 0.40 -9.68 13.70
C LEU A 123 -0.90 -9.13 14.28
N GLY A 124 -1.33 -9.62 15.44
CA GLY A 124 -2.57 -9.20 16.07
C GLY A 124 -3.82 -9.51 15.25
N LEU A 125 -3.79 -10.61 14.48
CA LEU A 125 -4.90 -11.01 13.63
C LEU A 125 -6.15 -11.33 14.47
N GLN A 126 -7.32 -10.95 13.96
CA GLN A 126 -8.64 -11.19 14.57
C GLN A 126 -9.54 -11.91 13.56
N LEU A 127 -9.13 -13.13 13.19
CA LEU A 127 -9.87 -13.94 12.25
C LEU A 127 -11.12 -14.57 12.88
N THR A 128 -12.08 -14.90 12.03
CA THR A 128 -13.36 -15.52 12.38
C THR A 128 -13.71 -16.54 11.31
N CYS A 129 -14.74 -17.35 11.52
CA CYS A 129 -15.18 -18.37 10.56
C CYS A 129 -15.54 -17.82 9.15
N HIS A 130 -15.79 -16.53 9.02
CA HIS A 130 -16.02 -15.89 7.71
C HIS A 130 -14.73 -15.59 6.94
N HIS A 131 -13.57 -15.70 7.58
CA HIS A 131 -12.30 -15.33 7.00
C HIS A 131 -11.63 -16.51 6.31
N VAL A 132 -11.00 -16.20 5.19
CA VAL A 132 -10.12 -17.09 4.44
C VAL A 132 -8.79 -16.35 4.24
N VAL A 133 -7.69 -16.97 4.64
CA VAL A 133 -6.35 -16.43 4.37
C VAL A 133 -5.75 -17.23 3.23
N ILE A 134 -5.34 -16.54 2.16
CA ILE A 134 -4.84 -17.20 0.94
C ILE A 134 -3.74 -16.31 0.29
N PRO A 135 -2.75 -16.89 -0.41
CA PRO A 135 -1.80 -16.08 -1.17
C PRO A 135 -2.53 -15.22 -2.23
N VAL A 136 -2.06 -14.00 -2.47
CA VAL A 136 -2.68 -13.05 -3.43
C VAL A 136 -2.82 -13.66 -4.82
N CYS A 137 -1.80 -14.40 -5.28
CA CYS A 137 -1.80 -15.06 -6.58
C CYS A 137 -2.87 -16.16 -6.71
N HIS A 138 -3.34 -16.73 -5.59
CA HIS A 138 -4.32 -17.82 -5.56
C HIS A 138 -5.76 -17.34 -5.30
N VAL A 139 -6.00 -16.04 -5.12
CA VAL A 139 -7.36 -15.49 -4.94
C VAL A 139 -8.28 -15.84 -6.13
N GLY A 140 -7.73 -15.93 -7.34
CA GLY A 140 -8.46 -16.38 -8.52
C GLY A 140 -8.97 -17.83 -8.39
N LEU A 141 -8.17 -18.72 -7.81
CA LEU A 141 -8.53 -20.12 -7.59
C LEU A 141 -9.67 -20.25 -6.57
N LEU A 142 -9.63 -19.42 -5.52
CA LEU A 142 -10.73 -19.36 -4.54
C LEU A 142 -12.04 -18.93 -5.20
N LYS A 143 -12.00 -17.93 -6.10
CA LYS A 143 -13.19 -17.52 -6.86
C LYS A 143 -13.73 -18.66 -7.72
N THR A 144 -12.86 -19.40 -8.40
CA THR A 144 -13.25 -20.56 -9.22
C THR A 144 -13.86 -21.66 -8.37
N ALA A 145 -13.27 -22.00 -7.22
CA ALA A 145 -13.81 -22.99 -6.30
C ALA A 145 -15.23 -22.62 -5.81
N LEU A 146 -15.48 -21.34 -5.54
CA LEU A 146 -16.81 -20.86 -5.16
C LEU A 146 -17.83 -20.93 -6.30
N GLN A 147 -17.40 -21.01 -7.56
CA GLN A 147 -18.31 -21.16 -8.70
C GLN A 147 -19.00 -22.53 -8.73
N ALA A 148 -18.42 -23.56 -8.11
CA ALA A 148 -19.05 -24.87 -7.95
C ALA A 148 -20.35 -24.80 -7.13
N LEU A 149 -20.51 -23.78 -6.26
CA LEU A 149 -21.71 -23.59 -5.47
C LEU A 149 -22.86 -22.99 -6.30
N PRO A 150 -24.12 -23.40 -6.03
CA PRO A 150 -25.30 -22.77 -6.61
C PRO A 150 -25.32 -21.26 -6.37
N CYS A 151 -25.76 -20.46 -7.35
CA CYS A 151 -25.69 -19.00 -7.31
C CYS A 151 -26.28 -18.37 -6.03
N ARG A 152 -27.33 -18.95 -5.44
CA ARG A 152 -27.95 -18.45 -4.20
C ARG A 152 -27.10 -18.71 -2.95
N LYS A 153 -26.29 -19.77 -2.95
CA LYS A 153 -25.42 -20.16 -1.84
C LYS A 153 -24.00 -19.62 -1.98
N ARG A 154 -23.59 -19.28 -3.20
CA ARG A 154 -22.27 -18.72 -3.52
C ARG A 154 -21.99 -17.44 -2.70
N PRO A 155 -20.98 -17.45 -1.82
CA PRO A 155 -20.55 -16.24 -1.13
C PRO A 155 -19.81 -15.29 -2.09
N GLN A 156 -19.84 -14.00 -1.76
CA GLN A 156 -18.97 -13.01 -2.37
C GLN A 156 -17.71 -12.87 -1.51
N ILE A 157 -16.60 -12.53 -2.16
CA ILE A 157 -15.32 -12.26 -1.51
C ILE A 157 -15.18 -10.75 -1.31
N ARG A 158 -14.81 -10.32 -0.11
CA ARG A 158 -14.44 -8.95 0.23
C ARG A 158 -13.02 -8.94 0.78
N TRP A 159 -12.26 -7.90 0.47
CA TRP A 159 -10.99 -7.63 1.15
C TRP A 159 -11.30 -7.17 2.57
N ASP A 160 -10.59 -7.73 3.56
CA ASP A 160 -10.73 -7.30 4.94
C ASP A 160 -9.37 -6.82 5.46
N HIS A 161 -9.17 -5.51 5.47
CA HIS A 161 -7.94 -4.90 5.98
C HIS A 161 -7.91 -4.84 7.51
N ARG A 162 -8.94 -5.32 8.21
CA ARG A 162 -9.07 -5.27 9.68
C ARG A 162 -8.93 -6.64 10.35
N ALA A 163 -8.62 -7.66 9.56
CA ALA A 163 -8.45 -9.04 9.98
C ALA A 163 -7.09 -9.28 10.62
#